data_AF-A0A524G7V4-F1
#
_entry.id   AF-A0A524G7V4-F1
#
_cell.length_a   1.000
_cell.length_b   1.000
_cell.length_c   1.000
_cell.angle_alpha   90.00
_cell.angle_beta   90.00
_cell.angle_gamma   90.00
#
_symmetry.space_group_name_H-M   'P 1'
#
loop_
_entity.id
_entity.type
_entity.pdbx_description
1 polymer ?
#
loop_
_entity_poly.entity_id
_entity_poly.type
_entity_poly.pdbx_seq_one_letter_code
_entity_poly.pdbx_strand_id
1 'polypeptide(L)'
;MGRIWSIGTIIVTAIGSGTKLLTKTWWSIRKGRKEVKKAAREFYKVLRSNGIPEEEAKEITLAYAKPAWEMLSITNMIKMATEMSNNDSSPSISI
;
A
#
# COMPACT_ATOMS: atom_id res chain seq x y z
N MET A 1 16.27 9.75 -24.39
CA MET A 1 16.62 9.93 -22.96
C MET A 1 15.33 9.99 -22.15
N GLY A 2 14.88 8.87 -21.59
CA GLY A 2 13.69 8.83 -20.73
C GLY A 2 14.07 9.20 -19.30
N ARG A 3 13.56 10.34 -18.79
CA ARG A 3 13.70 10.66 -17.36
C ARG A 3 12.88 9.64 -16.58
N ILE A 4 13.57 8.82 -15.78
CA ILE A 4 12.93 7.96 -14.79
C ILE A 4 12.45 8.92 -13.70
N TRP A 5 11.18 9.30 -13.77
CA TRP A 5 10.55 10.07 -12.70
C TRP A 5 10.46 9.16 -11.47
N SER A 6 10.92 9.65 -10.31
CA SER A 6 10.83 8.87 -9.09
C SER A 6 9.36 8.54 -8.80
N ILE A 7 9.11 7.38 -8.20
CA ILE A 7 7.74 6.94 -7.83
C ILE A 7 7.06 8.03 -6.98
N GLY A 8 7.84 8.74 -6.17
CA GLY A 8 7.37 9.89 -5.39
C GLY A 8 6.88 11.04 -6.25
N THR A 9 7.62 11.42 -7.31
CA THR A 9 7.14 12.45 -8.25
C THR A 9 5.90 12.00 -9.00
N ILE A 10 5.76 10.71 -9.34
CA ILE A 10 4.54 10.19 -10.00
C ILE A 10 3.32 10.32 -9.08
N ILE A 11 3.47 10.02 -7.79
CA ILE A 11 2.38 10.15 -6.81
C ILE A 11 2.02 11.62 -6.58
N VAL A 12 3.00 12.50 -6.43
CA VAL A 12 2.81 13.95 -6.22
C VAL A 12 2.23 14.62 -7.47
N THR A 13 2.74 14.31 -8.66
CA THR A 13 2.26 14.84 -9.94
C THR A 13 0.91 14.26 -10.34
N ALA A 14 0.58 13.03 -9.95
CA ALA A 14 -0.79 12.54 -10.05
C ALA A 14 -1.73 13.51 -9.32
N ILE A 15 -1.43 13.82 -8.05
CA ILE A 15 -2.23 14.72 -7.22
C ILE A 15 -2.30 16.15 -7.81
N GLY A 16 -1.21 16.63 -8.40
CA GLY A 16 -1.10 18.01 -8.88
C GLY A 16 -1.63 18.31 -10.30
N SER A 17 -1.59 17.39 -11.27
CA SER A 17 -1.75 17.80 -12.69
C SER A 17 -2.46 16.83 -13.65
N GLY A 18 -3.14 15.76 -13.20
CA GLY A 18 -3.84 14.87 -14.15
C GLY A 18 -4.89 13.95 -13.53
N THR A 19 -6.17 14.28 -13.71
CA THR A 19 -7.34 13.52 -13.24
C THR A 19 -7.31 12.02 -13.63
N LYS A 20 -6.77 11.68 -14.80
CA LYS A 20 -6.68 10.28 -15.28
C LYS A 20 -5.66 9.43 -14.52
N LEU A 21 -4.53 10.01 -14.08
CA LEU A 21 -3.53 9.26 -13.30
C LEU A 21 -4.03 9.06 -11.87
N LEU A 22 -4.61 10.10 -11.27
CA LEU A 22 -5.24 10.01 -9.94
C LEU A 22 -6.32 8.96 -9.86
N THR A 23 -7.23 8.96 -10.82
CA THR A 23 -8.34 8.00 -10.86
C THR A 23 -7.80 6.58 -10.95
N LYS A 24 -6.77 6.31 -11.78
CA LYS A 24 -6.13 5.00 -11.84
C LYS A 24 -5.42 4.61 -10.54
N THR A 25 -4.66 5.52 -9.93
CA THR A 25 -3.97 5.28 -8.66
C THR A 25 -4.97 5.02 -7.54
N TRP A 26 -6.00 5.86 -7.41
CA TRP A 26 -7.11 5.67 -6.48
C TRP A 26 -7.81 4.32 -6.68
N TRP A 27 -8.12 3.95 -7.92
CA TRP A 27 -8.72 2.65 -8.24
C TRP A 27 -7.81 1.49 -7.85
N SER A 28 -6.50 1.61 -8.08
CA SER A 28 -5.52 0.59 -7.72
C SER A 28 -5.41 0.42 -6.21
N ILE A 29 -5.37 1.53 -5.45
CA ILE A 29 -5.40 1.53 -3.98
C ILE A 29 -6.69 0.89 -3.47
N ARG A 30 -7.83 1.27 -4.05
CA ARG A 30 -9.13 0.69 -3.70
C ARG A 30 -9.17 -0.81 -3.96
N LYS A 31 -8.57 -1.29 -5.06
CA LYS A 31 -8.44 -2.71 -5.37
C LYS A 31 -7.52 -3.41 -4.35
N GLY A 32 -6.36 -2.83 -4.04
CA GLY A 32 -5.44 -3.36 -3.01
C GLY A 32 -6.12 -3.53 -1.65
N ARG A 33 -6.89 -2.53 -1.21
CA ARG A 33 -7.66 -2.62 0.04
C ARG A 33 -8.69 -3.75 0.03
N LYS A 34 -9.33 -4.03 -1.12
CA LYS A 34 -10.24 -5.16 -1.27
C LYS A 34 -9.52 -6.50 -1.15
N GLU A 35 -8.34 -6.63 -1.75
CA GLU A 35 -7.51 -7.84 -1.64
C GLU A 35 -7.07 -8.08 -0.19
N VAL A 36 -6.62 -7.04 0.54
CA VAL A 36 -6.28 -7.17 1.97
C VAL A 36 -7.49 -7.66 2.77
N LYS A 37 -8.68 -7.12 2.52
CA LYS A 37 -9.91 -7.58 3.18
C LYS A 37 -10.24 -9.04 2.84
N LYS A 38 -10.01 -9.47 1.61
CA LYS A 38 -10.24 -10.86 1.18
C LYS A 38 -9.25 -11.80 1.86
N ALA A 39 -7.96 -11.47 1.84
CA ALA A 39 -6.91 -12.24 2.49
C ALA A 39 -7.13 -12.35 4.00
N ALA A 40 -7.49 -11.26 4.68
CA ALA A 40 -7.84 -11.28 6.10
C ALA A 40 -9.00 -12.23 6.40
N ARG A 41 -10.02 -12.29 5.52
CA ARG A 41 -11.15 -13.20 5.68
C ARG A 41 -10.76 -14.66 5.50
N GLU A 42 -9.91 -14.96 4.52
CA GLU A 42 -9.39 -16.31 4.30
C GLU A 42 -8.50 -16.74 5.47
N PHE A 43 -7.63 -15.85 5.93
CA PHE A 43 -6.78 -16.08 7.10
C PHE A 43 -7.60 -16.38 8.36
N TYR A 44 -8.63 -15.59 8.66
CA TYR A 44 -9.56 -15.86 9.75
C TYR A 44 -10.20 -17.25 9.65
N LYS A 45 -10.65 -17.65 8.46
CA LYS A 45 -11.24 -18.98 8.24
C LYS A 45 -10.23 -20.09 8.53
N VAL A 46 -8.98 -19.91 8.11
CA VAL A 46 -7.89 -20.87 8.40
C VAL A 46 -7.63 -20.95 9.89
N LEU A 47 -7.59 -19.83 10.62
CA LEU A 47 -7.42 -19.84 12.08
C LEU A 47 -8.56 -20.61 12.77
N ARG A 48 -9.81 -20.35 12.36
CA ARG A 48 -10.99 -21.05 12.90
C ARG A 48 -10.98 -22.54 12.56
N SER A 49 -10.58 -22.93 11.36
CA SER A 49 -10.50 -24.36 10.98
C SER A 49 -9.42 -25.12 11.74
N ASN A 50 -8.41 -24.44 12.26
CA ASN A 50 -7.36 -25.02 13.12
C ASN A 50 -7.73 -25.00 14.61
N GLY A 51 -8.97 -24.64 14.96
CA GLY A 51 -9.47 -24.71 16.33
C GLY A 51 -9.22 -23.47 17.18
N ILE A 52 -8.72 -22.37 16.60
CA ILE A 52 -8.50 -21.13 17.36
C ILE A 52 -9.86 -20.52 17.76
N PRO A 53 -10.04 -20.12 19.03
CA PRO A 53 -11.24 -19.43 19.50
C PRO A 53 -11.56 -18.19 18.66
N GLU A 54 -12.85 -17.84 18.58
CA GLU A 54 -13.31 -16.76 17.70
C GLU A 54 -12.69 -15.40 18.07
N GLU A 55 -12.57 -15.12 19.36
CA GLU A 55 -12.02 -13.86 19.87
C GLU A 55 -10.54 -13.71 19.50
N GLU A 56 -9.73 -14.72 19.78
CA GLU A 56 -8.31 -14.76 19.41
C GLU A 56 -8.10 -14.70 17.89
N ALA A 57 -8.88 -15.48 17.13
CA ALA A 57 -8.78 -15.47 15.67
C ALA A 57 -9.08 -14.09 15.07
N LYS A 58 -10.05 -13.35 15.65
CA LYS A 58 -10.33 -11.97 15.24
C LYS A 58 -9.17 -11.04 15.54
N GLU A 59 -8.61 -11.10 16.75
CA GLU A 59 -7.50 -10.24 17.17
C GLU A 59 -6.25 -10.49 16.31
N ILE A 60 -5.88 -11.75 16.09
CA ILE A 60 -4.75 -12.15 15.25
C ILE A 60 -4.96 -11.68 13.81
N THR A 61 -6.17 -11.86 13.27
CA THR A 61 -6.49 -11.41 11.90
C THR A 61 -6.40 -9.89 11.78
N LEU A 62 -6.88 -9.15 12.78
CA LEU A 62 -6.81 -7.69 12.81
C LEU A 62 -5.37 -7.20 12.90
N ALA A 63 -4.56 -7.79 13.79
CA ALA A 63 -3.15 -7.47 13.92
C ALA A 63 -2.38 -7.73 12.62
N TYR A 64 -2.72 -8.82 11.91
CA TYR A 64 -2.14 -9.15 10.60
C TYR A 64 -2.53 -8.15 9.50
N ALA A 65 -3.82 -7.76 9.43
CA ALA A 65 -4.34 -6.92 8.34
C ALA A 65 -4.08 -5.42 8.54
N LYS A 66 -3.98 -4.95 9.79
CA LYS A 66 -3.84 -3.53 10.14
C LYS A 66 -2.64 -2.84 9.47
N PRO A 67 -1.42 -3.38 9.50
CA PRO A 67 -0.26 -2.77 8.83
C PRO A 67 -0.50 -2.56 7.33
N ALA A 68 -1.11 -3.53 6.65
CA ALA A 68 -1.39 -3.44 5.22
C ALA A 68 -2.45 -2.35 4.91
N TRP A 69 -3.46 -2.18 5.76
CA TRP A 69 -4.43 -1.09 5.60
C TRP A 69 -3.83 0.29 5.86
N GLU A 70 -2.96 0.40 6.87
CA GLU A 70 -2.24 1.62 7.18
C GLU A 70 -1.28 2.00 6.05
N MET A 71 -0.56 1.03 5.49
CA MET A 71 0.34 1.25 4.34
C MET A 71 -0.44 1.75 3.11
N LEU A 72 -1.62 1.18 2.84
CA LEU A 72 -2.51 1.61 1.75
C LEU A 72 -3.32 2.88 2.08
N SER A 73 -3.02 3.57 3.19
CA SER A 73 -3.56 4.90 3.46
C SER A 73 -2.87 5.93 2.57
N ILE A 74 -3.65 6.81 1.94
CA ILE A 74 -3.13 7.86 1.05
C ILE A 74 -2.09 8.71 1.77
N THR A 75 -2.35 9.07 3.03
CA THR A 75 -1.42 9.85 3.84
C THR A 75 -0.08 9.13 4.04
N ASN A 76 -0.09 7.82 4.28
CA ASN A 76 1.13 7.04 4.46
C ASN A 76 1.84 6.77 3.15
N MET A 77 1.11 6.58 2.04
CA MET A 77 1.72 6.50 0.71
C MET A 77 2.40 7.81 0.30
N ILE A 78 1.82 8.96 0.64
CA ILE A 78 2.46 10.26 0.45
C ILE A 78 3.70 10.39 1.33
N LYS A 79 3.62 10.01 2.62
CA LYS A 79 4.80 10.02 3.51
C LYS A 79 5.94 9.15 2.97
N MET A 80 5.64 7.90 2.58
CA MET A 80 6.62 6.99 1.99
C MET A 80 7.20 7.56 0.69
N ALA A 81 6.36 8.13 -0.18
CA ALA A 81 6.80 8.79 -1.41
C ALA A 81 7.77 9.96 -1.14
N THR A 82 7.45 10.78 -0.14
CA THR A 82 8.28 11.93 0.28
C THR A 82 9.58 11.47 0.93
N GLU A 83 9.54 10.46 1.80
CA GLU A 83 10.74 9.85 2.41
C GLU A 83 11.67 9.27 1.35
N MET A 84 11.14 8.54 0.37
CA MET A 84 11.92 8.00 -0.75
C MET A 84 12.54 9.11 -1.60
N SER A 85 11.79 10.18 -1.88
CA SER A 85 12.31 11.35 -2.62
C SER A 85 13.39 12.11 -1.85
N ASN A 86 13.34 12.12 -0.51
CA ASN A 86 14.35 12.77 0.33
C ASN A 86 15.58 11.88 0.57
N ASN A 87 15.46 10.56 0.39
CA ASN A 87 16.55 9.58 0.46
C ASN A 87 17.18 9.28 -0.90
N ASP A 88 16.87 10.05 -1.96
CA ASP A 88 17.55 9.99 -3.25
C ASP A 88 18.97 10.61 -3.15
N SER A 89 19.83 10.04 -2.29
CA SER A 89 21.24 9.82 -2.63
C SER A 89 21.30 8.57 -3.51
N SER A 90 20.78 8.68 -4.74
CA SER A 90 20.85 7.61 -5.73
C SER A 90 22.29 7.07 -5.82
N PRO A 91 22.55 5.75 -5.74
CA PRO A 91 23.83 5.24 -6.17
C PRO A 91 23.93 5.56 -7.66
N SER A 92 24.93 6.36 -8.04
CA SER A 92 25.24 6.62 -9.44
C SER A 92 25.56 5.28 -10.10
N ILE A 93 24.60 4.72 -10.83
CA ILE A 93 24.90 3.68 -11.81
C ILE A 93 25.62 4.40 -12.95
N SER A 94 26.94 4.50 -12.81
CA SER A 94 27.84 4.86 -13.90
C SER A 94 27.83 3.70 -14.89
N ILE A 95 27.23 3.93 -16.06
CA ILE A 95 27.46 3.14 -17.28
C ILE A 95 28.43 3.94 -18.15
#